data_AF-A0A2E8Z631-F1
#
_entry.id   AF-A0A2E8Z631-F1
#
_cell.length_a   1.000
_cell.length_b   1.000
_cell.length_c   1.000
_cell.angle_alpha   90.00
_cell.angle_beta   90.00
_cell.angle_gamma   90.00
#
_symmetry.space_group_name_H-M   'P 1'
#
loop_
_entity.id
_entity.type
_entity.pdbx_description
1 polymer ?
#
loop_
_entity_poly.entity_id
_entity_poly.type
_entity_poly.pdbx_seq_one_letter_code
_entity_poly.pdbx_strand_id
1 'polypeptide(L)'
;MPLAWLLVLVAVAVGWGELLGPLLGVGSLLTHVPQAVSAWTSPSLRGLSPTTWVLNAVQGAIWLHESLHHVLLGGLVYGVVATTASACVLTAIAVRREAVRALAPAVDLSDLTPPTTQELELGA
;
A
#
# COMPACT_ATOMS: atom_id res chain seq x y z
N MET A 1 6.69 -15.80 -1.62
CA MET A 1 5.27 -15.64 -2.00
C MET A 1 4.58 -16.95 -2.40
N PRO A 2 5.11 -17.81 -3.30
CA PRO A 2 4.37 -19.02 -3.72
C PRO A 2 4.22 -20.09 -2.61
N LEU A 3 5.21 -20.21 -1.71
CA LEU A 3 5.20 -21.25 -0.67
C LEU A 3 4.09 -21.08 0.38
N ALA A 4 3.77 -19.84 0.77
CA ALA A 4 2.75 -19.55 1.77
C ALA A 4 1.33 -19.88 1.25
N TRP A 5 1.08 -19.61 -0.03
CA TRP A 5 -0.18 -19.98 -0.69
C TRP A 5 -0.30 -21.49 -0.91
N LEU A 6 0.83 -22.17 -1.13
CA LEU A 6 0.85 -23.63 -1.21
C LEU A 6 0.38 -24.27 0.11
N LEU A 7 0.81 -23.72 1.25
CA LEU A 7 0.37 -24.20 2.58
C LEU A 7 -1.13 -23.98 2.81
N VAL A 8 -1.69 -22.85 2.36
CA VAL A 8 -3.14 -22.60 2.39
C VAL A 8 -3.88 -23.65 1.57
N LEU A 9 -3.42 -23.91 0.33
CA LEU A 9 -4.03 -24.92 -0.56
C LEU A 9 -3.95 -26.34 0.03
N VAL A 10 -2.83 -26.69 0.66
CA VAL A 10 -2.66 -27.97 1.35
C VAL A 10 -3.61 -28.08 2.54
N ALA A 11 -3.76 -27.04 3.36
CA ALA A 11 -4.69 -27.05 4.49
C ALA A 11 -6.16 -27.18 4.05
N VAL A 12 -6.54 -26.55 2.92
CA VAL A 12 -7.86 -26.74 2.29
C VAL A 12 -8.02 -28.20 1.84
N ALA A 13 -7.03 -28.75 1.14
CA ALA A 13 -7.09 -30.10 0.59
C ALA A 13 -7.15 -31.21 1.68
N VAL A 14 -6.56 -30.96 2.85
CA VAL A 14 -6.52 -31.92 3.98
C VAL A 14 -7.75 -31.77 4.91
N GLY A 15 -8.64 -30.81 4.65
CA GLY A 15 -9.87 -30.63 5.43
C GLY A 15 -9.66 -29.97 6.79
N TRP A 16 -8.54 -29.27 6.98
CA TRP A 16 -8.21 -28.56 8.23
C TRP A 16 -8.81 -27.15 8.22
N GLY A 17 -10.14 -27.07 8.17
CA GLY A 17 -10.89 -25.81 8.10
C GLY A 17 -10.52 -24.82 9.21
N GLU A 18 -10.21 -25.31 10.41
CA GLU A 18 -9.83 -24.47 11.55
C GLU A 18 -8.47 -23.76 11.37
N LEU A 19 -7.56 -24.35 10.58
CA LEU A 19 -6.23 -23.77 10.32
C LEU A 19 -6.23 -22.80 9.14
N LEU A 20 -7.29 -22.78 8.33
CA LEU A 20 -7.40 -21.85 7.20
C LEU A 20 -7.36 -20.40 7.66
N GLY A 21 -8.08 -20.08 8.74
CA GLY A 21 -8.08 -18.73 9.30
C GLY A 21 -6.67 -18.24 9.66
N PRO A 22 -5.95 -18.91 10.57
CA PRO A 22 -4.59 -18.55 10.94
C PRO A 22 -3.63 -18.48 9.75
N LEU A 23 -3.69 -19.43 8.81
CA LEU A 23 -2.82 -19.44 7.62
C LEU A 23 -3.10 -18.26 6.69
N LEU A 24 -4.37 -17.89 6.50
CA LEU A 24 -4.75 -16.69 5.74
C LEU A 24 -4.28 -15.41 6.44
N GLY A 25 -4.41 -15.35 7.77
CA GLY A 25 -3.87 -14.26 8.58
C GLY A 25 -2.36 -14.08 8.40
N VAL A 26 -1.59 -15.17 8.50
CA VAL A 26 -0.14 -15.15 8.27
C VAL A 26 0.20 -14.81 6.82
N GLY A 27 -0.53 -15.36 5.84
CA GLY A 27 -0.37 -15.03 4.43
C GLY A 27 -0.56 -13.54 4.16
N SER A 28 -1.53 -12.91 4.83
CA SER A 28 -1.78 -11.48 4.72
C SER A 28 -0.65 -10.64 5.31
N LEU A 29 -0.04 -11.05 6.43
CA LEU A 29 1.14 -10.40 7.00
C LEU A 29 2.30 -10.40 6.00
N LEU A 30 2.61 -11.57 5.46
CA LEU A 30 3.71 -11.73 4.50
C LEU A 30 3.48 -10.91 3.22
N THR A 31 2.22 -10.68 2.86
CA THR A 31 1.85 -9.93 1.64
C THR A 31 1.83 -8.42 1.87
N HIS A 32 1.22 -7.96 2.96
CA HIS A 32 0.94 -6.54 3.19
C HIS A 32 2.08 -5.81 3.89
N VAL A 33 2.81 -6.46 4.82
CA VAL A 33 3.87 -5.80 5.59
C VAL A 33 5.02 -5.31 4.69
N PRO A 34 5.58 -6.11 3.76
CA PRO A 34 6.64 -5.61 2.88
C PRO A 34 6.19 -4.44 2.00
N GLN A 35 4.93 -4.42 1.58
CA GLN A 35 4.36 -3.31 0.80
C GLN A 35 4.21 -2.04 1.64
N ALA A 36 3.77 -2.17 2.89
CA ALA A 36 3.71 -1.06 3.83
C ALA A 36 5.11 -0.47 4.11
N VAL A 37 6.11 -1.32 4.36
CA VAL A 37 7.51 -0.87 4.52
C VAL A 37 8.03 -0.21 3.25
N SER A 38 7.74 -0.79 2.07
CA SER A 38 8.15 -0.24 0.78
C SER A 38 7.53 1.13 0.50
N ALA A 39 6.29 1.40 0.93
CA ALA A 39 5.66 2.70 0.76
C ALA A 39 6.44 3.85 1.43
N TRP A 40 7.11 3.56 2.55
CA TRP A 40 7.94 4.52 3.28
C TRP A 40 9.39 4.59 2.81
N THR A 41 9.94 3.46 2.36
CA THR A 41 11.38 3.34 2.05
C THR A 41 11.71 3.48 0.57
N SER A 42 10.74 3.21 -0.32
CA SER A 42 10.98 3.27 -1.76
C SER A 42 11.11 4.72 -2.24
N PRO A 43 12.10 5.02 -3.11
CA PRO A 43 12.25 6.35 -3.71
C PRO A 43 11.04 6.75 -4.56
N SER A 44 10.22 5.80 -5.03
CA SER A 44 9.01 6.07 -5.81
C SER A 44 7.80 5.30 -5.29
N LEU A 45 6.61 5.93 -5.37
CA LEU A 45 5.31 5.31 -5.09
C LEU A 45 4.62 4.76 -6.34
N ARG A 46 5.28 4.74 -7.50
CA ARG A 46 4.68 4.18 -8.73
C ARG A 46 4.27 2.72 -8.49
N GLY A 47 3.03 2.40 -8.84
CA GLY A 47 2.44 1.07 -8.63
C GLY A 47 1.58 0.94 -7.36
N LEU A 48 1.63 1.91 -6.43
CA LEU A 48 0.74 1.93 -5.27
C LEU A 48 -0.53 2.73 -5.59
N SER A 49 -1.65 2.03 -5.82
CA SER A 49 -2.96 2.63 -6.04
C SER A 49 -3.65 2.96 -4.71
N PRO A 50 -3.96 4.24 -4.40
CA PRO A 50 -4.66 4.60 -3.16
C PRO A 50 -6.02 3.90 -3.03
N THR A 51 -6.75 3.74 -4.15
CA THR A 51 -8.05 3.07 -4.17
C THR A 51 -7.94 1.63 -3.71
N THR A 52 -6.91 0.90 -4.13
CA THR A 52 -6.67 -0.48 -3.68
C THR A 52 -6.50 -0.55 -2.17
N TRP A 53 -5.74 0.38 -1.58
CA TRP A 53 -5.49 0.40 -0.13
C TRP A 53 -6.71 0.85 0.67
N VAL A 54 -7.54 1.76 0.14
CA VAL A 54 -8.84 2.10 0.74
C VAL A 54 -9.78 0.90 0.74
N LEU A 55 -9.92 0.20 -0.39
CA LEU A 55 -10.75 -1.00 -0.48
C LEU A 55 -10.25 -2.10 0.46
N ASN A 56 -8.93 -2.29 0.56
CA ASN A 56 -8.33 -3.24 1.49
C ASN A 56 -8.57 -2.84 2.95
N ALA A 57 -8.60 -1.54 3.28
CA ALA A 57 -8.95 -1.07 4.62
C ALA A 57 -10.41 -1.41 4.97
N VAL A 58 -11.34 -1.15 4.05
CA VAL A 58 -12.76 -1.47 4.22
C VAL A 58 -12.95 -2.98 4.38
N GLN A 59 -12.31 -3.78 3.53
CA GLN A 59 -12.36 -5.24 3.63
C GLN A 59 -11.79 -5.73 4.96
N GLY A 60 -10.66 -5.19 5.40
CA GLY A 60 -10.08 -5.50 6.70
C GLY A 60 -11.00 -5.14 7.87
N ALA A 61 -11.67 -3.99 7.80
CA ALA A 61 -12.61 -3.55 8.84
C ALA A 61 -13.85 -4.47 8.92
N ILE A 62 -14.40 -4.87 7.77
CA ILE A 62 -15.52 -5.83 7.69
C ILE A 62 -15.10 -7.16 8.34
N TRP A 63 -13.96 -7.72 7.93
CA TRP A 63 -13.49 -8.99 8.49
C TRP A 63 -13.19 -8.90 9.98
N LEU A 64 -12.62 -7.79 10.44
CA LEU A 64 -12.38 -7.56 11.86
C LEU A 64 -13.70 -7.56 12.65
N HIS A 65 -14.71 -6.83 12.16
CA HIS A 65 -16.03 -6.76 12.77
C HIS A 65 -16.70 -8.14 12.84
N GLU A 66 -16.83 -8.83 11.71
CA GLU A 66 -17.43 -10.17 11.64
C GLU A 66 -16.70 -11.18 12.53
N SER A 67 -15.36 -11.12 12.55
CA SER A 67 -14.56 -12.06 13.32
C SER A 67 -14.63 -11.83 14.82
N LEU A 68 -14.90 -10.59 15.28
CA LEU A 68 -15.20 -10.31 16.68
C LEU A 68 -16.54 -10.92 17.09
N HIS A 69 -17.55 -10.87 16.22
CA HIS A 69 -18.87 -11.45 16.48
C HIS A 69 -18.86 -12.99 16.48
N HIS A 70 -18.05 -13.60 15.61
CA HIS A 70 -18.00 -15.05 15.41
C HIS A 70 -16.77 -15.74 16.01
N VAL A 71 -15.91 -15.00 16.73
CA VAL A 71 -14.67 -15.50 17.37
C VAL A 71 -13.72 -16.17 16.36
N LEU A 72 -13.63 -15.62 15.16
CA LEU A 72 -12.82 -16.16 14.07
C LEU A 72 -11.38 -15.62 14.13
N LEU A 73 -10.49 -16.31 14.83
CA LEU A 73 -9.10 -15.85 15.05
C LEU A 73 -8.38 -15.43 13.75
N GLY A 74 -8.56 -16.20 12.68
CA GLY A 74 -7.96 -15.89 11.39
C GLY A 74 -8.42 -14.57 10.78
N GLY A 75 -9.71 -14.31 10.83
CA GLY A 75 -10.28 -13.06 10.31
C GLY A 75 -9.97 -11.87 11.21
N LEU A 76 -9.78 -12.07 12.53
CA LEU A 76 -9.23 -11.04 13.43
C LEU A 76 -7.81 -10.63 12.99
N VAL A 77 -6.93 -11.61 12.79
CA VAL A 77 -5.55 -11.35 12.35
C VAL A 77 -5.54 -10.67 10.99
N TYR A 78 -6.29 -11.20 10.02
CA TYR A 78 -6.43 -10.58 8.70
C TYR A 78 -6.93 -9.13 8.80
N GLY A 79 -8.00 -8.90 9.55
CA GLY A 79 -8.64 -7.61 9.68
C GLY A 79 -7.70 -6.55 10.27
N VAL A 80 -7.00 -6.88 11.36
CA VAL A 80 -5.99 -5.99 11.97
C VAL A 80 -4.86 -5.69 10.99
N VAL A 81 -4.34 -6.70 10.30
CA VAL A 81 -3.19 -6.54 9.40
C VAL A 81 -3.56 -5.73 8.17
N ALA A 82 -4.69 -6.02 7.54
CA ALA A 82 -5.17 -5.31 6.36
C ALA A 82 -5.46 -3.83 6.69
N THR A 83 -6.19 -3.54 7.77
CA THR A 83 -6.49 -2.17 8.19
C THR A 83 -5.23 -1.38 8.54
N THR A 84 -4.32 -1.96 9.34
CA THR A 84 -3.08 -1.30 9.77
C THR A 84 -2.14 -1.05 8.59
N ALA A 85 -1.94 -2.04 7.72
CA ALA A 85 -1.10 -1.88 6.54
C ALA A 85 -1.68 -0.83 5.58
N SER A 86 -3.00 -0.85 5.35
CA SER A 86 -3.67 0.17 4.54
C SER A 86 -3.53 1.57 5.11
N ALA A 87 -3.75 1.75 6.41
CA ALA A 87 -3.56 3.05 7.06
C ALA A 87 -2.11 3.53 6.87
N CYS A 88 -1.14 2.65 7.12
CA CYS A 88 0.29 2.94 6.96
C CYS A 88 0.63 3.40 5.53
N VAL A 89 0.16 2.68 4.50
CA VAL A 89 0.41 3.03 3.09
C VAL A 89 -0.30 4.32 2.69
N LEU A 90 -1.56 4.51 3.08
CA LEU A 90 -2.31 5.72 2.77
C LEU A 90 -1.69 6.96 3.42
N THR A 91 -1.20 6.84 4.66
CA THR A 91 -0.44 7.90 5.33
C THR A 91 0.86 8.20 4.58
N ALA A 92 1.61 7.19 4.17
CA ALA A 92 2.83 7.39 3.38
C ALA A 92 2.56 8.15 2.07
N ILE A 93 1.47 7.81 1.38
CA ILE A 93 1.03 8.49 0.16
C ILE A 93 0.66 9.95 0.45
N ALA A 94 -0.10 10.21 1.52
CA ALA A 94 -0.54 11.55 1.89
C ALA A 94 0.66 12.48 2.20
N VAL A 95 1.54 12.05 3.11
CA VAL A 95 2.73 12.82 3.53
C VAL A 95 3.62 13.15 2.34
N ARG A 96 3.86 12.17 1.45
CA ARG A 96 4.73 12.39 0.28
C ARG A 96 4.08 13.28 -0.79
N ARG A 97 2.76 13.21 -0.97
CA ARG A 97 2.04 14.13 -1.86
C ARG A 97 2.09 15.56 -1.36
N GLU A 98 1.96 15.75 -0.05
CA GLU A 98 2.09 17.08 0.57
C GLU A 98 3.51 17.64 0.41
N ALA A 99 4.54 16.82 0.65
CA ALA A 99 5.94 17.22 0.43
C ALA A 99 6.21 17.68 -1.02
N VAL A 100 5.70 16.95 -2.01
CA VAL A 100 5.82 17.34 -3.43
C VAL A 100 5.08 18.65 -3.71
N ARG A 101 3.87 18.82 -3.19
CA ARG A 101 3.09 20.06 -3.34
C ARG A 101 3.78 21.26 -2.70
N ALA A 102 4.43 21.08 -1.55
CA ALA A 102 5.17 22.14 -0.87
C ALA A 102 6.43 22.58 -1.63
N LEU A 103 7.06 21.68 -2.39
CA LEU A 103 8.24 21.96 -3.20
C LEU A 103 7.91 22.52 -4.61
N ALA A 104 6.72 22.22 -5.13
CA ALA A 104 6.26 22.70 -6.44
C ALA A 104 6.33 24.23 -6.65
N PRO A 105 5.97 25.12 -5.69
CA PRO A 105 6.01 26.57 -5.91
C PRO A 105 7.42 27.17 -6.01
N ALA A 106 8.48 26.43 -5.69
CA ALA A 106 9.86 26.91 -5.78
C ALA A 106 10.49 26.73 -7.18
N VAL A 107 9.87 25.95 -8.06
CA VAL A 107 10.29 25.81 -9.45
C VAL A 107 9.55 26.87 -10.26
N ASP A 108 10.14 28.06 -10.33
CA ASP A 108 9.67 29.09 -11.24
C ASP A 108 9.95 28.62 -12.68
N LEU A 109 8.89 28.21 -13.38
CA LEU A 109 9.00 27.76 -14.77
C LEU A 109 9.44 28.89 -15.71
N SER A 110 9.44 30.15 -15.27
CA SER A 110 10.00 31.26 -16.04
C SER A 110 11.53 31.19 -16.16
N ASP A 111 12.23 30.51 -15.24
CA ASP A 111 13.67 30.23 -15.35
C ASP A 111 14.00 29.10 -16.35
N LEU A 112 12.99 28.34 -16.79
CA LEU A 112 13.12 27.28 -17.79
C LEU A 112 12.69 27.72 -19.19
N THR A 113 12.38 29.01 -19.37
CA THR A 113 12.13 29.55 -20.71
C THR A 113 13.46 29.52 -21.47
N PRO A 114 13.58 28.74 -22.57
CA PRO A 114 14.80 28.77 -23.37
C PRO A 114 15.03 30.20 -23.87
N PRO A 115 16.29 30.67 -23.94
CA PRO A 115 16.57 32.03 -24.41
C PRO A 115 15.89 32.22 -25.76
N THR A 116 15.09 33.29 -25.86
CA THR A 116 14.41 33.64 -27.10
C THR A 116 15.44 33.82 -28.21
N THR A 117 15.13 33.36 -29.42
CA THR A 117 16.02 33.41 -30.59
C THR A 117 16.60 34.81 -30.84
N GLN A 118 15.92 35.87 -30.41
CA GLN A 118 16.41 37.26 -30.44
C GLN A 118 17.68 37.51 -29.59
N GLU A 119 17.84 36.86 -28.45
CA GLU A 119 19.04 37.03 -27.61
C GLU A 119 20.28 36.37 -28.22
N LEU A 120 20.08 35.32 -29.03
CA LEU A 120 21.15 34.66 -29.79
C LEU A 120 21.60 35.48 -31.00
N GLU A 121 20.74 36.31 -31.58
CA GLU A 121 21.07 37.17 -32.72
C GLU A 121 21.71 38.52 -32.32
N LEU A 122 21.50 38.98 -31.08
CA LEU A 122 22.08 40.23 -30.56
C LEU A 122 23.46 40.06 -29.90
N GLY A 123 23.90 38.81 -29.67
CA GLY A 123 25.19 38.47 -29.06
C GLY A 123 26.28 38.03 -30.05
N ALA A 124 26.01 38.06 -31.36
CA ALA A 124 26.93 37.70 -32.45
C ALA A 124 27.37 38.93 -33.25
#